data_AF-A0A9D5GVM3-F1
#
_entry.id   AF-A0A9D5GVM3-F1
#
_cell.length_a   1.000
_cell.length_b   1.000
_cell.length_c   1.000
_cell.angle_alpha   90.00
_cell.angle_beta   90.00
_cell.angle_gamma   90.00
#
_symmetry.space_group_name_H-M   'P 1'
#
loop_
_entity.id
_entity.type
_entity.pdbx_description
1 polymer ?
#
loop_
_entity_poly.entity_id
_entity_poly.type
_entity_poly.pdbx_seq_one_letter_code
_entity_poly.pdbx_strand_id
1 'polypeptide(L)'
;MQRLIAPLSVFMCMSVAVCTSAAGAQSIHVGGLESAAPLQPGVLDAGNGGLDIGLWHGTSAELATYLIEKSPVETRSAISRDLLEAALLSSGVPPVADSGDGLPAYQRARLSALMKMGYVRAVQQLARDWQGVARDLSLMSDIYLVSGDFDSACRISDSLAEGRGESDWVALRGFCHVVRDEWPAADLAVDILKSRDDFNDQTYFSLMHYLSGTPGTPNLKALTGSPRHIALMNAAGLDWPDKAARPAIVAARLALDPAADPGERLSALWQAGPALSDSQIRTVLSSLAPEPETTESKGAAPGISQSIRDRSHDPEAVLQADVPGSMGRLFAILASGNPADHPDAIYEILSRAEANTAFERFAGMLSHDIAALPVHRQMQLDLPLFARAALERRDSGFFRQVVLALDGHNVPQQARIALAAAALGNGFPAGGLAADIDTRLAGDENSR
;
A
#
# COMPACT_ATOMS: atom_id res chain seq x y z
N MET A 1 65.56 -60.66 -3.29
CA MET A 1 66.44 -60.91 -4.45
C MET A 1 65.97 -60.02 -5.61
N GLN A 2 66.92 -59.38 -6.32
CA GLN A 2 66.78 -58.55 -7.54
C GLN A 2 65.96 -57.24 -7.39
N ARG A 3 66.52 -56.03 -7.25
CA ARG A 3 67.45 -55.21 -8.08
C ARG A 3 66.96 -54.92 -9.51
N LEU A 4 67.22 -53.66 -9.92
CA LEU A 4 67.31 -53.06 -11.28
C LEU A 4 66.01 -52.33 -11.74
N ILE A 5 65.96 -51.09 -12.24
CA ILE A 5 66.91 -50.16 -12.92
C ILE A 5 66.37 -48.71 -12.83
N ALA A 6 67.28 -47.72 -12.74
CA ALA A 6 67.05 -46.31 -13.07
C ALA A 6 67.55 -46.00 -14.51
N PRO A 7 67.09 -44.93 -15.17
CA PRO A 7 68.02 -43.80 -15.39
C PRO A 7 67.33 -42.42 -15.24
N LEU A 8 67.97 -41.48 -14.55
CA LEU A 8 68.84 -40.42 -15.11
C LEU A 8 68.10 -39.43 -16.03
N SER A 9 67.83 -38.24 -15.49
CA SER A 9 67.84 -37.00 -16.28
C SER A 9 68.43 -35.90 -15.41
N VAL A 10 69.64 -35.51 -15.79
CA VAL A 10 70.42 -34.41 -15.26
C VAL A 10 69.82 -33.13 -15.85
N PHE A 11 69.31 -32.23 -15.01
CA PHE A 11 69.07 -30.84 -15.39
C PHE A 11 69.84 -29.93 -14.46
N MET A 12 70.90 -29.37 -15.02
CA MET A 12 71.74 -28.34 -14.45
C MET A 12 71.11 -26.99 -14.83
N CYS A 13 70.64 -26.19 -13.88
CA CYS A 13 70.41 -24.76 -14.09
C CYS A 13 70.37 -23.97 -12.77
N MET A 14 71.42 -23.16 -12.61
CA MET A 14 71.40 -21.78 -12.11
C MET A 14 70.75 -21.50 -10.74
N SER A 15 71.59 -21.45 -9.71
CA SER A 15 71.29 -20.83 -8.41
C SER A 15 71.10 -19.32 -8.58
N VAL A 16 69.86 -18.84 -8.48
CA VAL A 16 69.56 -17.41 -8.26
C VAL A 16 69.47 -17.19 -6.75
N ALA A 17 70.41 -16.43 -6.21
CA ALA A 17 70.36 -15.94 -4.83
C ALA A 17 69.27 -14.86 -4.73
N VAL A 18 68.11 -15.23 -4.20
CA VAL A 18 67.06 -14.27 -3.82
C VAL A 18 67.37 -13.79 -2.40
N CYS A 19 67.68 -12.50 -2.27
CA CYS A 19 67.73 -11.80 -1.00
C CYS A 19 66.36 -11.90 -0.30
N THR A 20 66.28 -12.63 0.80
CA THR A 20 65.11 -12.64 1.68
C THR A 20 65.00 -11.31 2.40
N SER A 21 64.15 -10.42 1.91
CA SER A 21 63.65 -9.28 2.68
C SER A 21 62.69 -9.80 3.75
N ALA A 22 63.03 -9.60 5.03
CA ALA A 22 62.13 -9.85 6.13
C ALA A 22 60.95 -8.87 6.07
N ALA A 23 59.83 -9.29 5.48
CA ALA A 23 58.56 -8.59 5.59
C ALA A 23 58.02 -8.82 7.01
N GLY A 24 57.92 -7.74 7.78
CA GLY A 24 57.25 -7.76 9.09
C GLY A 24 55.80 -8.19 8.91
N ALA A 25 55.45 -9.34 9.50
CA ALA A 25 54.06 -9.77 9.60
C ALA A 25 53.31 -8.77 10.48
N GLN A 26 52.58 -7.85 9.87
CA GLN A 26 51.54 -7.11 10.56
C GLN A 26 50.43 -8.12 10.88
N SER A 27 50.25 -8.41 12.17
CA SER A 27 49.11 -9.16 12.68
C SER A 27 47.83 -8.41 12.34
N ILE A 28 47.14 -8.84 11.29
CA ILE A 28 45.78 -8.39 11.00
C ILE A 28 44.89 -9.00 12.09
N HIS A 29 44.56 -8.19 13.09
CA HIS A 29 43.45 -8.47 13.98
C HIS A 29 42.16 -8.33 13.16
N VAL A 30 41.70 -9.44 12.59
CA VAL A 30 40.30 -9.55 12.18
C VAL A 30 39.50 -9.56 13.47
N GLY A 31 39.03 -8.40 13.90
CA GLY A 31 37.94 -8.32 14.87
C GLY A 31 36.83 -9.21 14.34
N GLY A 32 36.37 -10.16 15.15
CA GLY A 32 35.28 -11.04 14.78
C GLY A 32 34.15 -10.17 14.25
N LEU A 33 33.83 -10.33 12.97
CA LEU A 33 32.62 -9.74 12.41
C LEU A 33 31.48 -10.30 13.25
N GLU A 34 30.87 -9.45 14.08
CA GLU A 34 29.58 -9.76 14.67
C GLU A 34 28.71 -10.27 13.53
N SER A 35 28.09 -11.43 13.73
CA SER A 35 27.22 -12.03 12.73
C SER A 35 26.26 -10.96 12.24
N ALA A 36 26.27 -10.65 10.93
CA ALA A 36 25.35 -9.68 10.36
C ALA A 36 23.94 -10.02 10.87
N ALA A 37 23.38 -9.17 11.73
CA ALA A 37 22.05 -9.40 12.25
C ALA A 37 21.13 -9.53 11.03
N PRO A 38 20.37 -10.63 10.90
CA PRO A 38 19.55 -10.83 9.72
C PRO A 38 18.57 -9.66 9.63
N LEU A 39 18.68 -8.90 8.53
CA LEU A 39 17.78 -7.80 8.25
C LEU A 39 16.34 -8.35 8.20
N GLN A 40 15.42 -7.63 8.81
CA GLN A 40 14.00 -7.95 8.69
C GLN A 40 13.53 -7.64 7.27
N PRO A 41 12.78 -8.55 6.65
CA PRO A 41 12.05 -8.27 5.42
C PRO A 41 11.23 -6.98 5.44
N GLY A 42 11.15 -6.36 4.27
CA GLY A 42 10.36 -5.18 3.96
C GLY A 42 10.05 -5.12 2.47
N VAL A 43 9.02 -4.36 2.11
CA VAL A 43 8.68 -4.07 0.71
C VAL A 43 9.32 -2.76 0.25
N LEU A 44 9.62 -1.87 1.19
CA LEU A 44 10.30 -0.61 0.96
C LEU A 44 11.73 -0.61 1.51
N ASP A 45 12.56 0.23 0.89
CA ASP A 45 13.92 0.60 1.27
C ASP A 45 14.12 2.11 1.03
N ALA A 46 15.26 2.64 1.48
CA ALA A 46 15.55 4.08 1.36
C ALA A 46 15.51 4.62 -0.08
N GLY A 47 15.71 3.76 -1.09
CA GLY A 47 15.69 4.11 -2.50
C GLY A 47 14.29 4.20 -3.11
N ASN A 48 13.28 3.56 -2.49
CA ASN A 48 11.92 3.50 -3.04
C ASN A 48 10.82 3.96 -2.07
N GLY A 49 11.16 4.79 -1.08
CA GLY A 49 10.19 5.43 -0.18
C GLY A 49 10.16 4.88 1.24
N GLY A 50 10.99 3.87 1.53
CA GLY A 50 11.25 3.38 2.88
C GLY A 50 12.08 4.36 3.72
N LEU A 51 12.03 4.14 5.02
CA LEU A 51 12.85 4.80 6.02
C LEU A 51 14.24 4.14 6.09
N ASP A 52 15.14 4.77 6.84
CA ASP A 52 16.51 4.29 7.04
C ASP A 52 16.56 2.86 7.60
N ILE A 53 17.59 2.11 7.21
CA ILE A 53 17.80 0.72 7.64
C ILE A 53 17.86 0.57 9.17
N GLY A 54 18.23 1.65 9.88
CA GLY A 54 18.29 1.74 11.33
C GLY A 54 16.99 2.19 12.01
N LEU A 55 15.84 2.25 11.31
CA LEU A 55 14.56 2.75 11.85
C LEU A 55 14.24 2.23 13.27
N TRP A 56 14.37 0.91 13.47
CA TRP A 56 14.05 0.25 14.75
C TRP A 56 15.29 -0.09 15.58
N HIS A 57 16.48 0.28 15.10
CA HIS A 57 17.73 -0.06 15.75
C HIS A 57 17.80 0.58 17.16
N GLY A 58 18.08 -0.24 18.16
CA GLY A 58 18.14 0.18 19.57
C GLY A 58 16.78 0.38 20.25
N THR A 59 15.66 0.17 19.55
CA THR A 59 14.31 0.15 20.14
C THR A 59 14.01 -1.26 20.66
N SER A 60 13.36 -1.41 21.82
CA SER A 60 12.92 -2.73 22.27
C SER A 60 11.71 -3.23 21.49
N ALA A 61 11.59 -4.54 21.31
CA ALA A 61 10.49 -5.15 20.58
C ALA A 61 9.13 -4.87 21.25
N GLU A 62 9.10 -4.80 22.58
CA GLU A 62 7.91 -4.45 23.37
C GLU A 62 7.46 -3.01 23.09
N LEU A 63 8.41 -2.06 23.06
CA LEU A 63 8.10 -0.67 22.75
C LEU A 63 7.65 -0.51 21.29
N ALA A 64 8.34 -1.16 20.35
CA ALA A 64 7.96 -1.14 18.94
C ALA A 64 6.55 -1.72 18.73
N THR A 65 6.25 -2.85 19.36
CA THR A 65 4.91 -3.48 19.36
C THR A 65 3.86 -2.50 19.89
N TYR A 66 4.11 -1.92 21.07
CA TYR A 66 3.20 -0.94 21.68
C TYR A 66 2.92 0.26 20.78
N LEU A 67 3.96 0.84 20.16
CA LEU A 67 3.81 1.98 19.25
C LEU A 67 2.97 1.63 18.03
N ILE A 68 3.16 0.44 17.44
CA ILE A 68 2.38 -0.02 16.29
C ILE A 68 0.92 -0.25 16.69
N GLU A 69 0.66 -0.92 17.82
CA GLU A 69 -0.70 -1.21 18.28
C GLU A 69 -1.50 0.03 18.67
N LYS A 70 -0.82 1.10 19.11
CA LYS A 70 -1.43 2.40 19.42
C LYS A 70 -1.48 3.35 18.23
N SER A 71 -0.92 2.96 17.09
CA SER A 71 -0.93 3.82 15.90
C SER A 71 -2.32 3.93 15.27
N PRO A 72 -2.69 5.09 14.71
CA PRO A 72 -4.00 5.31 14.12
C PRO A 72 -4.05 4.74 12.69
N VAL A 73 -4.01 3.41 12.55
CA VAL A 73 -3.97 2.72 11.24
C VAL A 73 -5.21 2.94 10.36
N GLU A 74 -6.32 3.38 10.95
CA GLU A 74 -7.57 3.73 10.26
C GLU A 74 -7.71 5.25 10.01
N THR A 75 -6.61 6.01 10.12
CA THR A 75 -6.61 7.46 9.88
C THR A 75 -6.96 7.82 8.44
N ARG A 76 -7.71 8.92 8.28
CA ARG A 76 -8.00 9.55 6.96
C ARG A 76 -6.95 10.60 6.56
N SER A 77 -6.02 10.93 7.45
CA SER A 77 -4.92 11.87 7.14
C SER A 77 -3.92 11.20 6.22
N ALA A 78 -3.77 11.70 4.98
CA ALA A 78 -2.82 11.18 4.00
C ALA A 78 -1.40 11.10 4.55
N ILE A 79 -0.88 12.21 5.10
CA ILE A 79 0.46 12.29 5.70
C ILE A 79 0.65 11.24 6.79
N SER A 80 -0.37 11.00 7.62
CA SER A 80 -0.28 9.99 8.66
C SER A 80 -0.27 8.58 8.08
N ARG A 81 -1.03 8.31 7.02
CA ARG A 81 -0.99 7.03 6.31
C ARG A 81 0.35 6.80 5.64
N ASP A 82 0.93 7.80 5.00
CA ASP A 82 2.23 7.69 4.32
C ASP A 82 3.35 7.42 5.32
N LEU A 83 3.33 8.08 6.48
CA LEU A 83 4.29 7.80 7.55
C LEU A 83 4.15 6.38 8.09
N LEU A 84 2.91 5.91 8.29
CA LEU A 84 2.65 4.54 8.73
C LEU A 84 3.06 3.53 7.67
N GLU A 85 2.79 3.79 6.40
CA GLU A 85 3.23 2.96 5.28
C GLU A 85 4.76 2.86 5.26
N ALA A 86 5.45 4.00 5.26
CA ALA A 86 6.91 4.05 5.25
C ALA A 86 7.48 3.29 6.45
N ALA A 87 6.97 3.52 7.66
CA ALA A 87 7.46 2.83 8.86
C ALA A 87 7.18 1.32 8.86
N LEU A 88 5.98 0.90 8.43
CA LEU A 88 5.54 -0.49 8.50
C LEU A 88 5.97 -1.32 7.28
N LEU A 89 6.29 -0.72 6.13
CA LEU A 89 6.77 -1.47 4.95
C LEU A 89 8.29 -1.47 4.80
N SER A 90 9.01 -0.64 5.54
CA SER A 90 10.48 -0.59 5.45
C SER A 90 11.16 -1.89 5.90
N SER A 91 12.19 -2.28 5.17
CA SER A 91 13.18 -3.27 5.60
C SER A 91 14.18 -2.63 6.57
N GLY A 92 14.89 -3.43 7.36
CA GLY A 92 15.90 -2.86 8.26
C GLY A 92 16.43 -3.80 9.33
N VAL A 93 17.14 -3.24 10.30
CA VAL A 93 17.49 -3.95 11.53
C VAL A 93 16.22 -4.06 12.39
N PRO A 94 15.81 -5.27 12.82
CA PRO A 94 14.65 -5.41 13.70
C PRO A 94 14.90 -4.78 15.08
N PRO A 95 13.84 -4.48 15.85
CA PRO A 95 14.00 -4.06 17.24
C PRO A 95 14.66 -5.16 18.08
N VAL A 96 15.24 -4.76 19.22
CA VAL A 96 15.92 -5.67 20.17
C VAL A 96 14.88 -6.41 20.99
N ALA A 97 14.95 -7.75 21.04
CA ALA A 97 14.08 -8.56 21.89
C ALA A 97 14.89 -9.23 23.00
N ASP A 98 14.47 -9.05 24.25
CA ASP A 98 15.09 -9.67 25.42
C ASP A 98 14.62 -11.12 25.63
N SER A 99 13.55 -11.52 24.94
CA SER A 99 12.93 -12.84 25.00
C SER A 99 12.69 -13.42 23.61
N GLY A 100 12.52 -14.74 23.53
CA GLY A 100 12.20 -15.43 22.27
C GLY A 100 10.88 -15.00 21.63
N ASP A 101 9.97 -14.42 22.41
CA ASP A 101 8.61 -14.06 21.97
C ASP A 101 8.47 -12.59 21.54
N GLY A 102 9.45 -11.73 21.86
CA GLY A 102 9.40 -10.30 21.54
C GLY A 102 9.36 -10.02 20.03
N LEU A 103 10.24 -10.66 19.25
CA LEU A 103 10.25 -10.48 17.79
C LEU A 103 8.97 -11.01 17.11
N PRO A 104 8.45 -12.21 17.42
CA PRO A 104 7.14 -12.65 16.95
C PRO A 104 5.99 -11.68 17.27
N ALA A 105 5.95 -11.12 18.49
CA ALA A 105 4.92 -10.15 18.88
C ALA A 105 4.98 -8.88 18.02
N TYR A 106 6.18 -8.33 17.82
CA TYR A 106 6.39 -7.18 16.93
C TYR A 106 5.99 -7.48 15.48
N GLN A 107 6.37 -8.64 14.94
CA GLN A 107 5.99 -9.06 13.58
C GLN A 107 4.47 -9.18 13.43
N ARG A 108 3.78 -9.76 14.43
CA ARG A 108 2.31 -9.84 14.47
C ARG A 108 1.67 -8.47 14.47
N ALA A 109 2.13 -7.54 15.32
CA ALA A 109 1.60 -6.19 15.38
C ALA A 109 1.77 -5.47 14.04
N ARG A 110 2.96 -5.59 13.44
CA ARG A 110 3.27 -5.02 12.12
C ARG A 110 2.34 -5.55 11.01
N LEU A 111 2.14 -6.87 10.91
CA LEU A 111 1.26 -7.43 9.88
C LEU A 111 -0.21 -7.10 10.15
N SER A 112 -0.64 -7.14 11.41
CA SER A 112 -2.01 -6.75 11.79
C SER A 112 -2.31 -5.30 11.41
N ALA A 113 -1.36 -4.39 11.63
CA ALA A 113 -1.48 -3.00 11.21
C ALA A 113 -1.59 -2.87 9.68
N LEU A 114 -0.70 -3.53 8.94
CA LEU A 114 -0.71 -3.52 7.47
C LEU A 114 -2.01 -4.11 6.88
N MET A 115 -2.55 -5.17 7.48
CA MET A 115 -3.84 -5.75 7.07
C MET A 115 -4.98 -4.74 7.24
N LYS A 116 -5.07 -4.07 8.40
CA LYS A 116 -6.08 -3.03 8.65
C LYS A 116 -5.97 -1.87 7.68
N MET A 117 -4.74 -1.50 7.29
CA MET A 117 -4.49 -0.46 6.29
C MET A 117 -4.78 -0.90 4.85
N GLY A 118 -5.01 -2.20 4.61
CA GLY A 118 -5.35 -2.76 3.30
C GLY A 118 -4.17 -3.33 2.49
N TYR A 119 -2.94 -3.37 3.05
CA TYR A 119 -1.75 -3.89 2.35
C TYR A 119 -1.68 -5.42 2.34
N VAL A 120 -2.77 -6.10 1.99
CA VAL A 120 -2.88 -7.57 2.07
C VAL A 120 -1.81 -8.28 1.24
N ARG A 121 -1.46 -7.77 0.06
CA ARG A 121 -0.38 -8.34 -0.77
C ARG A 121 0.99 -8.23 -0.10
N ALA A 122 1.30 -7.07 0.51
CA ALA A 122 2.54 -6.90 1.26
C ALA A 122 2.58 -7.81 2.49
N VAL A 123 1.45 -7.94 3.20
CA VAL A 123 1.31 -8.86 4.34
C VAL A 123 1.61 -10.30 3.92
N GLN A 124 1.02 -10.78 2.83
CA GLN A 124 1.27 -12.12 2.31
C GLN A 124 2.74 -12.32 1.89
N GLN A 125 3.39 -11.30 1.33
CA GLN A 125 4.82 -11.35 1.02
C GLN A 125 5.66 -11.47 2.30
N LEU A 126 5.47 -10.56 3.25
CA LEU A 126 6.23 -10.52 4.49
C LEU A 126 6.01 -11.77 5.35
N ALA A 127 4.78 -12.28 5.42
CA ALA A 127 4.43 -13.47 6.20
C ALA A 127 5.15 -14.74 5.71
N ARG A 128 5.46 -14.84 4.42
CA ARG A 128 6.23 -15.97 3.86
C ARG A 128 7.70 -15.94 4.28
N ASP A 129 8.26 -14.76 4.47
CA ASP A 129 9.68 -14.57 4.74
C ASP A 129 10.01 -14.66 6.25
N TRP A 130 9.00 -14.60 7.12
CA TRP A 130 9.16 -14.68 8.58
C TRP A 130 8.79 -16.05 9.14
N GLN A 131 9.82 -16.81 9.55
CA GLN A 131 9.61 -18.12 10.19
C GLN A 131 8.76 -18.07 11.47
N GLY A 132 8.87 -16.99 12.25
CA GLY A 132 8.06 -16.78 13.46
C GLY A 132 6.57 -16.63 13.14
N VAL A 133 6.25 -15.87 12.10
CA VAL A 133 4.87 -15.67 11.62
C VAL A 133 4.26 -16.93 11.03
N ALA A 134 5.05 -17.72 10.29
CA ALA A 134 4.57 -18.98 9.72
C ALA A 134 4.08 -19.98 10.79
N ARG A 135 4.55 -19.86 12.05
CA ARG A 135 4.12 -20.68 13.19
C ARG A 135 2.93 -20.10 13.95
N ASP A 136 2.62 -18.82 13.72
CA ASP A 136 1.49 -18.14 14.33
C ASP A 136 0.20 -18.47 13.56
N LEU A 137 -0.40 -19.60 13.90
CA LEU A 137 -1.57 -20.11 13.19
C LEU A 137 -2.76 -19.14 13.24
N SER A 138 -2.91 -18.36 14.32
CA SER A 138 -4.00 -17.40 14.47
C SER A 138 -3.86 -16.28 13.45
N LEU A 139 -2.69 -15.64 13.39
CA LEU A 139 -2.40 -14.60 12.39
C LEU A 139 -2.47 -15.15 10.95
N MET A 140 -1.96 -16.35 10.71
CA MET A 140 -2.05 -16.97 9.38
C MET A 140 -3.50 -17.21 8.97
N SER A 141 -4.36 -17.66 9.90
CA SER A 141 -5.79 -17.82 9.62
C SER A 141 -6.45 -16.48 9.28
N ASP A 142 -6.12 -15.41 10.01
CA ASP A 142 -6.62 -14.05 9.75
C ASP A 142 -6.21 -13.53 8.38
N ILE A 143 -4.94 -13.75 7.98
CA ILE A 143 -4.44 -13.39 6.65
C ILE A 143 -5.27 -14.09 5.55
N TYR A 144 -5.53 -15.38 5.70
CA TYR A 144 -6.31 -16.17 4.74
C TYR A 144 -7.79 -15.74 4.69
N LEU A 145 -8.41 -15.48 5.85
CA LEU A 145 -9.78 -14.96 5.95
C LEU A 145 -9.92 -13.61 5.23
N VAL A 146 -8.99 -12.67 5.47
CA VAL A 146 -8.98 -11.36 4.82
C VAL A 146 -8.67 -11.44 3.33
N SER A 147 -7.91 -12.42 2.86
CA SER A 147 -7.68 -12.61 1.42
C SER A 147 -8.80 -13.37 0.71
N GLY A 148 -9.76 -13.94 1.46
CA GLY A 148 -10.81 -14.80 0.90
C GLY A 148 -10.33 -16.21 0.55
N ASP A 149 -9.14 -16.62 1.02
CA ASP A 149 -8.61 -17.97 0.85
C ASP A 149 -9.15 -18.87 1.99
N PHE A 150 -10.45 -19.14 1.93
CA PHE A 150 -11.14 -19.88 2.97
C PHE A 150 -10.63 -21.32 3.08
N ASP A 151 -10.19 -21.92 1.98
CA ASP A 151 -9.61 -23.27 1.98
C ASP A 151 -8.35 -23.35 2.83
N SER A 152 -7.43 -22.38 2.70
CA SER A 152 -6.22 -22.33 3.52
C SER A 152 -6.52 -22.04 4.98
N ALA A 153 -7.44 -21.12 5.28
CA ALA A 153 -7.89 -20.85 6.65
C ALA A 153 -8.49 -22.11 7.31
N CYS A 154 -9.36 -22.82 6.59
CA CYS A 154 -9.99 -24.02 7.11
C CYS A 154 -9.04 -25.21 7.25
N ARG A 155 -8.00 -25.29 6.41
CA ARG A 155 -6.93 -26.29 6.58
C ARG A 155 -6.14 -26.10 7.87
N ILE A 156 -5.89 -24.86 8.29
CA ILE A 156 -5.30 -24.56 9.62
C ILE A 156 -6.22 -25.09 10.72
N SER A 157 -7.52 -24.80 10.59
CA SER A 157 -8.52 -25.23 11.56
C SER A 157 -8.62 -26.77 11.69
N ASP A 158 -8.43 -27.50 10.60
CA ASP A 158 -8.50 -28.96 10.57
C ASP A 158 -7.22 -29.62 11.12
N SER A 159 -6.06 -29.02 10.89
CA SER A 159 -4.75 -29.55 11.28
C SER A 159 -4.36 -29.25 12.73
N LEU A 160 -5.11 -28.39 13.40
CA LEU A 160 -4.83 -27.95 14.76
C LEU A 160 -4.94 -29.14 15.74
N ALA A 161 -3.85 -29.41 16.46
CA ALA A 161 -3.77 -30.48 17.47
C ALA A 161 -4.01 -29.97 18.90
N GLU A 162 -3.42 -28.82 19.24
CA GLU A 162 -3.47 -28.18 20.56
C GLU A 162 -4.43 -26.98 20.55
N GLY A 163 -5.02 -26.61 21.68
CA GLY A 163 -5.87 -25.42 21.75
C GLY A 163 -7.19 -25.51 20.98
N ARG A 164 -7.54 -26.65 20.35
CA ARG A 164 -8.77 -26.82 19.54
C ARG A 164 -10.05 -26.38 20.27
N GLY A 165 -10.04 -26.49 21.59
CA GLY A 165 -11.14 -26.11 22.45
C GLY A 165 -11.24 -24.62 22.72
N GLU A 166 -10.31 -23.76 22.32
CA GLU A 166 -10.41 -22.31 22.52
C GLU A 166 -11.47 -21.71 21.60
N SER A 167 -12.12 -20.64 22.05
CA SER A 167 -13.30 -20.09 21.38
C SER A 167 -13.01 -19.57 19.98
N ASP A 168 -11.84 -19.00 19.74
CA ASP A 168 -11.45 -18.57 18.38
C ASP A 168 -11.34 -19.74 17.40
N TRP A 169 -10.80 -20.88 17.84
CA TRP A 169 -10.70 -22.07 16.99
C TRP A 169 -12.04 -22.79 16.80
N VAL A 170 -12.93 -22.74 17.79
CA VAL A 170 -14.31 -23.22 17.61
C VAL A 170 -15.06 -22.33 16.63
N ALA A 171 -14.88 -21.02 16.68
CA ALA A 171 -15.50 -20.07 15.76
C ALA A 171 -14.99 -20.23 14.32
N LEU A 172 -13.67 -20.38 14.13
CA LEU A 172 -13.12 -20.68 12.81
C LEU A 172 -13.67 -22.00 12.26
N ARG A 173 -13.75 -23.07 13.07
CA ARG A 173 -14.38 -24.33 12.65
C ARG A 173 -15.84 -24.16 12.27
N GLY A 174 -16.62 -23.41 13.05
CA GLY A 174 -18.01 -23.12 12.74
C GLY A 174 -18.14 -22.50 11.34
N PHE A 175 -17.37 -21.44 11.08
CA PHE A 175 -17.29 -20.83 9.75
C PHE A 175 -16.89 -21.84 8.65
N CYS A 176 -15.91 -22.69 8.91
CA CYS A 176 -15.45 -23.69 7.94
C CYS A 176 -16.49 -24.77 7.65
N HIS A 177 -17.31 -25.15 8.63
CA HIS A 177 -18.46 -26.04 8.39
C HIS A 177 -19.50 -25.36 7.49
N VAL A 178 -19.75 -24.06 7.66
CA VAL A 178 -20.61 -23.28 6.75
C VAL A 178 -20.06 -23.27 5.32
N VAL A 179 -18.76 -22.99 5.14
CA VAL A 179 -18.13 -22.98 3.80
C VAL A 179 -18.21 -24.34 3.09
N ARG A 180 -18.38 -25.43 3.86
CA ARG A 180 -18.49 -26.81 3.37
C ARG A 180 -19.92 -27.34 3.33
N ASP A 181 -20.92 -26.50 3.58
CA ASP A 181 -22.34 -26.87 3.69
C ASP A 181 -22.64 -27.94 4.78
N GLU A 182 -21.81 -28.02 5.83
CA GLU A 182 -21.92 -28.95 6.95
C GLU A 182 -22.76 -28.34 8.09
N TRP A 183 -24.01 -27.97 7.80
CA TRP A 183 -24.87 -27.17 8.70
C TRP A 183 -25.01 -27.71 10.12
N PRO A 184 -25.26 -29.02 10.35
CA PRO A 184 -25.39 -29.53 11.71
C PRO A 184 -24.12 -29.38 12.55
N ALA A 185 -22.94 -29.44 11.91
CA ALA A 185 -21.66 -29.23 12.58
C ALA A 185 -21.41 -27.74 12.86
N ALA A 186 -21.82 -26.86 11.94
CA ALA A 186 -21.79 -25.41 12.16
C ALA A 186 -22.69 -24.98 13.33
N ASP A 187 -23.92 -25.51 13.40
CA ASP A 187 -24.87 -25.22 14.48
C ASP A 187 -24.33 -25.69 15.83
N LEU A 188 -23.75 -26.89 15.90
CA LEU A 188 -23.11 -27.37 17.12
C LEU A 188 -21.96 -26.46 17.56
N ALA A 189 -21.13 -25.98 16.63
CA ALA A 189 -20.04 -25.05 16.96
C ALA A 189 -20.59 -23.72 17.51
N VAL A 190 -21.67 -23.21 16.92
CA VAL A 190 -22.38 -22.02 17.41
C VAL A 190 -22.93 -22.24 18.82
N ASP A 191 -23.56 -23.39 19.09
CA ASP A 191 -24.12 -23.69 20.41
C ASP A 191 -23.05 -23.84 21.49
N ILE A 192 -21.90 -24.47 21.16
CA ILE A 192 -20.73 -24.53 22.05
C ILE A 192 -20.23 -23.12 22.39
N LEU A 193 -20.18 -22.21 21.41
CA LEU A 193 -19.73 -20.84 21.62
C LEU A 193 -20.73 -20.01 22.44
N LYS A 194 -22.03 -20.22 22.26
CA LYS A 194 -23.06 -19.55 23.08
C LYS A 194 -22.99 -19.95 24.56
N SER A 195 -22.51 -21.16 24.86
CA SER A 195 -22.37 -21.63 26.24
C SER A 195 -21.08 -21.15 26.93
N ARG A 196 -20.33 -20.22 26.31
CA ARG A 196 -19.02 -19.78 26.78
C ARG A 196 -19.00 -18.30 27.13
N ASP A 197 -18.43 -18.00 28.29
CA ASP A 197 -18.31 -16.63 28.79
C ASP A 197 -17.19 -15.84 28.09
N ASP A 198 -16.21 -16.52 27.49
CA ASP A 198 -15.07 -15.92 26.78
C ASP A 198 -15.37 -15.59 25.31
N PHE A 199 -16.59 -15.83 24.83
CA PHE A 199 -16.99 -15.54 23.45
C PHE A 199 -18.29 -14.75 23.36
N ASN A 200 -18.18 -13.44 23.12
CA ASN A 200 -19.32 -12.54 23.01
C ASN A 200 -19.30 -11.75 21.69
N ASP A 201 -19.61 -12.44 20.61
CA ASP A 201 -19.71 -11.85 19.27
C ASP A 201 -21.11 -12.10 18.66
N GLN A 202 -22.03 -11.16 18.91
CA GLN A 202 -23.39 -11.23 18.41
C GLN A 202 -23.46 -11.14 16.88
N THR A 203 -22.51 -10.44 16.25
CA THR A 203 -22.45 -10.30 14.79
C THR A 203 -22.05 -11.63 14.17
N TYR A 204 -21.04 -12.31 14.73
CA TYR A 204 -20.68 -13.68 14.37
C TYR A 204 -21.90 -14.61 14.42
N PHE A 205 -22.59 -14.68 15.57
CA PHE A 205 -23.74 -15.58 15.70
C PHE A 205 -24.86 -15.28 14.70
N SER A 206 -25.13 -14.00 14.46
CA SER A 206 -26.19 -13.59 13.52
C SER A 206 -25.83 -13.92 12.07
N LEU A 207 -24.57 -13.74 11.68
CA LEU A 207 -24.07 -14.08 10.35
C LEU A 207 -24.03 -15.60 10.14
N MET A 208 -23.58 -16.36 11.14
CA MET A 208 -23.59 -17.83 11.08
C MET A 208 -25.00 -18.39 10.88
N HIS A 209 -25.99 -17.83 11.58
CA HIS A 209 -27.39 -18.21 11.45
C HIS A 209 -27.99 -17.86 10.08
N TYR A 210 -27.61 -16.71 9.53
CA TYR A 210 -27.98 -16.31 8.16
C TYR A 210 -27.36 -17.26 7.13
N LEU A 211 -26.07 -17.56 7.29
CA LEU A 211 -25.32 -18.45 6.41
C LEU A 211 -25.82 -19.89 6.43
N SER A 212 -26.35 -20.38 7.55
CA SER A 212 -26.99 -21.71 7.64
C SER A 212 -28.39 -21.78 7.01
N GLY A 213 -28.82 -20.72 6.30
CA GLY A 213 -30.06 -20.69 5.53
C GLY A 213 -31.29 -20.30 6.34
N THR A 214 -31.13 -19.78 7.55
CA THR A 214 -32.28 -19.34 8.34
C THR A 214 -32.82 -18.01 7.79
N PRO A 215 -34.13 -17.91 7.49
CA PRO A 215 -34.72 -16.69 6.95
C PRO A 215 -34.54 -15.49 7.90
N GLY A 216 -34.10 -14.36 7.35
CA GLY A 216 -33.98 -13.10 8.08
C GLY A 216 -32.80 -12.25 7.61
N THR A 217 -32.63 -11.10 8.23
CA THR A 217 -31.46 -10.24 8.05
C THR A 217 -30.54 -10.36 9.26
N PRO A 218 -29.22 -10.55 9.09
CA PRO A 218 -28.31 -10.65 10.22
C PRO A 218 -28.23 -9.32 10.98
N ASN A 219 -28.03 -9.38 12.29
CA ASN A 219 -27.77 -8.20 13.11
C ASN A 219 -26.30 -7.77 12.95
N LEU A 220 -26.09 -6.65 12.26
CA LEU A 220 -24.76 -6.10 11.95
C LEU A 220 -24.36 -4.90 12.82
N LYS A 221 -25.05 -4.67 13.96
CA LYS A 221 -24.81 -3.50 14.83
C LYS A 221 -23.39 -3.44 15.41
N ALA A 222 -22.78 -4.60 15.67
CA ALA A 222 -21.43 -4.72 16.20
C ALA A 222 -20.44 -5.19 15.11
N LEU A 223 -20.75 -4.95 13.83
CA LEU A 223 -19.86 -5.27 12.73
C LEU A 223 -18.59 -4.42 12.83
N THR A 224 -17.45 -5.06 12.66
CA THR A 224 -16.12 -4.42 12.70
C THR A 224 -15.31 -4.85 11.49
N GLY A 225 -14.21 -4.16 11.20
CA GLY A 225 -13.23 -4.57 10.17
C GLY A 225 -12.35 -5.77 10.55
N SER A 226 -12.78 -6.64 11.49
CA SER A 226 -12.00 -7.82 11.86
C SER A 226 -11.94 -8.83 10.70
N PRO A 227 -10.84 -9.61 10.58
CA PRO A 227 -10.71 -10.68 9.59
C PRO A 227 -11.92 -11.60 9.48
N ARG A 228 -12.45 -12.02 10.63
CA ARG A 228 -13.61 -12.92 10.75
C ARG A 228 -14.90 -12.28 10.24
N HIS A 229 -15.16 -11.03 10.61
CA HIS A 229 -16.33 -10.30 10.11
C HIS A 229 -16.25 -10.06 8.61
N ILE A 230 -15.07 -9.70 8.09
CA ILE A 230 -14.83 -9.56 6.66
C ILE A 230 -15.11 -10.89 5.93
N ALA A 231 -14.61 -12.01 6.46
CA ALA A 231 -14.83 -13.33 5.87
C ALA A 231 -16.30 -13.76 5.90
N LEU A 232 -17.00 -13.56 7.03
CA LEU A 232 -18.42 -13.89 7.15
C LEU A 232 -19.30 -13.07 6.21
N MET A 233 -19.08 -11.74 6.15
CA MET A 233 -19.79 -10.87 5.21
C MET A 233 -19.54 -11.28 3.76
N ASN A 234 -18.29 -11.64 3.44
CA ASN A 234 -17.91 -12.11 2.10
C ASN A 234 -18.57 -13.45 1.74
N ALA A 235 -18.56 -14.42 2.65
CA ALA A 235 -19.24 -15.71 2.46
C ALA A 235 -20.75 -15.53 2.33
N ALA A 236 -21.32 -14.55 3.01
CA ALA A 236 -22.76 -14.26 2.99
C ALA A 236 -23.19 -13.48 1.73
N GLY A 237 -22.25 -12.97 0.92
CA GLY A 237 -22.55 -12.12 -0.23
C GLY A 237 -23.27 -10.82 0.15
N LEU A 238 -23.00 -10.28 1.35
CA LEU A 238 -23.68 -9.10 1.87
C LEU A 238 -22.88 -7.83 1.66
N ASP A 239 -23.59 -6.76 1.33
CA ASP A 239 -23.00 -5.42 1.26
C ASP A 239 -22.61 -4.90 2.65
N TRP A 240 -21.50 -4.17 2.70
CA TRP A 240 -21.09 -3.49 3.91
C TRP A 240 -22.06 -2.33 4.23
N PRO A 241 -22.72 -2.32 5.41
CA PRO A 241 -23.80 -1.36 5.69
C PRO A 241 -23.38 0.11 5.65
N ASP A 242 -22.25 0.43 6.28
CA ASP A 242 -21.66 1.77 6.26
C ASP A 242 -20.62 1.88 5.15
N LYS A 243 -21.05 2.35 3.98
CA LYS A 243 -20.17 2.54 2.82
C LYS A 243 -18.97 3.45 3.12
N ALA A 244 -19.04 4.37 4.07
CA ALA A 244 -17.95 5.28 4.42
C ALA A 244 -16.93 4.67 5.41
N ALA A 245 -17.32 3.60 6.11
CA ALA A 245 -16.46 2.82 7.02
C ALA A 245 -16.13 1.43 6.47
N ARG A 246 -16.31 1.22 5.15
CA ARG A 246 -15.99 -0.03 4.47
C ARG A 246 -14.48 -0.31 4.52
N PRO A 247 -14.03 -1.50 4.97
CA PRO A 247 -12.62 -1.86 4.96
C PRO A 247 -12.03 -1.81 3.54
N ALA A 248 -10.77 -1.38 3.41
CA ALA A 248 -10.10 -1.22 2.10
C ALA A 248 -10.13 -2.48 1.23
N ILE A 249 -9.98 -3.66 1.84
CA ILE A 249 -10.05 -4.94 1.12
C ILE A 249 -11.45 -5.26 0.60
N VAL A 250 -12.50 -4.88 1.33
CA VAL A 250 -13.89 -5.05 0.90
C VAL A 250 -14.20 -4.09 -0.24
N ALA A 251 -13.72 -2.84 -0.13
CA ALA A 251 -13.82 -1.86 -1.21
C ALA A 251 -13.07 -2.33 -2.48
N ALA A 252 -11.89 -2.93 -2.34
CA ALA A 252 -11.15 -3.49 -3.46
C ALA A 252 -11.91 -4.60 -4.20
N ARG A 253 -12.53 -5.53 -3.45
CA ARG A 253 -13.36 -6.59 -4.07
C ARG A 253 -14.55 -6.01 -4.81
N LEU A 254 -15.27 -5.07 -4.19
CA LEU A 254 -16.42 -4.43 -4.82
C LEU A 254 -16.04 -3.65 -6.08
N ALA A 255 -14.91 -2.93 -6.08
CA ALA A 255 -14.43 -2.23 -7.27
C ALA A 255 -14.13 -3.19 -8.44
N LEU A 256 -13.61 -4.37 -8.12
CA LEU A 256 -13.25 -5.42 -9.08
C LEU A 256 -14.43 -6.27 -9.55
N ASP A 257 -15.57 -6.23 -8.87
CA ASP A 257 -16.75 -7.02 -9.24
C ASP A 257 -17.43 -6.42 -10.49
N PRO A 258 -17.40 -7.11 -11.65
CA PRO A 258 -18.03 -6.61 -12.87
C PRO A 258 -19.57 -6.64 -12.81
N ALA A 259 -20.16 -7.40 -11.87
CA ALA A 259 -21.61 -7.48 -11.71
C ALA A 259 -22.17 -6.36 -10.82
N ALA A 260 -21.32 -5.66 -10.07
CA ALA A 260 -21.71 -4.57 -9.20
C ALA A 260 -22.08 -3.29 -9.99
N ASP A 261 -22.91 -2.45 -9.38
CA ASP A 261 -23.29 -1.13 -9.94
C ASP A 261 -22.04 -0.27 -10.25
N PRO A 262 -21.92 0.36 -11.43
CA PRO A 262 -20.76 1.17 -11.80
C PRO A 262 -20.45 2.32 -10.83
N GLY A 263 -21.47 2.92 -10.22
CA GLY A 263 -21.32 3.95 -9.19
C GLY A 263 -20.71 3.41 -7.92
N GLU A 264 -21.20 2.27 -7.44
CA GLU A 264 -20.61 1.56 -6.29
C GLU A 264 -19.17 1.13 -6.56
N ARG A 265 -18.88 0.60 -7.76
CA ARG A 265 -17.52 0.22 -8.16
C ARG A 265 -16.57 1.41 -8.13
N LEU A 266 -16.99 2.55 -8.66
CA LEU A 266 -16.19 3.77 -8.63
C LEU A 266 -15.99 4.30 -7.20
N SER A 267 -17.04 4.33 -6.38
CA SER A 267 -16.93 4.74 -4.97
C SER A 267 -15.97 3.85 -4.19
N ALA A 268 -16.06 2.53 -4.41
CA ALA A 268 -15.19 1.55 -3.80
C ALA A 268 -13.73 1.66 -4.29
N LEU A 269 -13.52 2.03 -5.55
CA LEU A 269 -12.19 2.28 -6.12
C LEU A 269 -11.45 3.37 -5.33
N TRP A 270 -12.14 4.45 -4.95
CA TRP A 270 -11.55 5.53 -4.14
C TRP A 270 -11.15 5.07 -2.74
N GLN A 271 -11.94 4.17 -2.14
CA GLN A 271 -11.73 3.68 -0.78
C GLN A 271 -10.70 2.54 -0.69
N ALA A 272 -10.47 1.82 -1.78
CA ALA A 272 -9.63 0.63 -1.79
C ALA A 272 -8.15 0.91 -1.50
N GLY A 273 -7.66 2.12 -1.81
CA GLY A 273 -6.29 2.53 -1.53
C GLY A 273 -5.23 1.51 -1.98
N PRO A 274 -4.37 1.00 -1.07
CA PRO A 274 -3.30 0.07 -1.41
C PRO A 274 -3.76 -1.37 -1.68
N ALA A 275 -5.01 -1.71 -1.37
CA ALA A 275 -5.53 -3.06 -1.62
C ALA A 275 -5.54 -3.38 -3.14
N LEU A 276 -5.74 -2.37 -3.99
CA LEU A 276 -5.68 -2.51 -5.46
C LEU A 276 -4.31 -2.16 -6.03
N SER A 277 -3.84 -2.97 -6.99
CA SER A 277 -2.65 -2.67 -7.77
C SER A 277 -2.96 -1.59 -8.82
N ASP A 278 -1.92 -0.95 -9.36
CA ASP A 278 -2.10 -0.01 -10.47
C ASP A 278 -2.78 -0.69 -11.66
N SER A 279 -2.39 -1.93 -11.98
CA SER A 279 -3.03 -2.70 -13.05
C SER A 279 -4.51 -2.96 -12.78
N GLN A 280 -4.90 -3.25 -11.54
CA GLN A 280 -6.29 -3.45 -11.13
C GLN A 280 -7.08 -2.15 -11.24
N ILE A 281 -6.54 -1.02 -10.75
CA ILE A 281 -7.21 0.29 -10.89
C ILE A 281 -7.44 0.61 -12.36
N ARG A 282 -6.40 0.46 -13.20
CA ARG A 282 -6.50 0.70 -14.65
C ARG A 282 -7.54 -0.19 -15.32
N THR A 283 -7.66 -1.46 -14.88
CA THR A 283 -8.70 -2.40 -15.36
C THR A 283 -10.10 -1.98 -14.95
N VAL A 284 -10.29 -1.52 -13.71
CA VAL A 284 -11.59 -1.01 -13.25
C VAL A 284 -11.97 0.21 -14.08
N LEU A 285 -11.07 1.20 -14.20
CA LEU A 285 -11.33 2.43 -14.93
C LEU A 285 -11.64 2.17 -16.42
N SER A 286 -10.92 1.26 -17.08
CA SER A 286 -11.21 0.91 -18.47
C SER A 286 -12.58 0.27 -18.62
N SER A 287 -12.98 -0.60 -17.69
CA SER A 287 -14.30 -1.24 -17.70
C SER A 287 -15.47 -0.29 -17.38
N LEU A 288 -15.20 0.88 -16.81
CA LEU A 288 -16.21 1.91 -16.59
C LEU A 288 -16.44 2.76 -17.84
N ALA A 289 -15.54 2.74 -18.82
CA ALA A 289 -15.76 3.46 -20.06
C ALA A 289 -16.94 2.82 -20.81
N PRO A 290 -17.93 3.60 -21.27
CA PRO A 290 -19.00 3.06 -22.09
C PRO A 290 -18.40 2.50 -23.39
N GLU A 291 -19.00 1.40 -23.87
CA GLU A 291 -18.73 0.85 -25.19
C GLU A 291 -18.79 1.97 -26.24
N PRO A 292 -17.89 1.98 -27.25
CA PRO A 292 -17.96 2.96 -28.31
C PRO A 292 -19.32 2.84 -28.98
N GLU A 293 -20.18 3.84 -28.80
CA GLU A 293 -21.46 3.85 -29.48
C GLU A 293 -21.20 3.76 -30.98
N THR A 294 -21.65 2.67 -31.59
CA THR A 294 -21.85 2.61 -33.04
C THR A 294 -23.12 3.39 -33.37
N THR A 295 -23.09 4.72 -33.21
CA THR A 295 -24.26 5.56 -33.49
C THR A 295 -24.06 6.39 -34.75
N GLU A 296 -24.52 5.81 -35.86
CA GLU A 296 -25.47 6.54 -36.70
C GLU A 296 -26.68 6.93 -35.82
N SER A 297 -26.59 8.01 -35.06
CA SER A 297 -27.75 8.63 -34.43
C SER A 297 -27.62 10.14 -34.44
N LYS A 298 -28.72 10.77 -34.85
CA LYS A 298 -28.86 12.19 -35.14
C LYS A 298 -28.76 13.01 -33.86
N GLY A 299 -27.83 13.95 -33.87
CA GLY A 299 -27.60 14.92 -32.79
C GLY A 299 -26.36 14.56 -31.98
N ALA A 300 -25.19 14.68 -32.61
CA ALA A 300 -23.91 14.45 -31.94
C ALA A 300 -23.77 15.38 -30.74
N ALA A 301 -23.80 14.83 -29.54
CA ALA A 301 -23.18 15.48 -28.39
C ALA A 301 -21.70 15.75 -28.75
N PRO A 302 -21.16 16.94 -28.49
CA PRO A 302 -19.74 17.21 -28.73
C PRO A 302 -18.90 16.14 -28.03
N GLY A 303 -17.96 15.54 -28.76
CA GLY A 303 -17.08 14.50 -28.22
C GLY A 303 -16.31 15.01 -26.99
N ILE A 304 -15.88 14.11 -26.10
CA ILE A 304 -15.31 14.50 -24.80
C ILE A 304 -14.04 15.33 -24.92
N SER A 305 -13.25 15.15 -25.98
CA SER A 305 -12.15 16.05 -26.31
C SER A 305 -12.62 17.48 -26.59
N GLN A 306 -13.78 17.65 -27.23
CA GLN A 306 -14.42 18.94 -27.46
C GLN A 306 -15.03 19.45 -26.15
N SER A 307 -15.68 18.60 -25.35
CA SER A 307 -16.29 19.01 -24.08
C SER A 307 -15.27 19.35 -22.99
N ILE A 308 -14.11 18.69 -22.96
CA ILE A 308 -12.94 19.06 -22.14
C ILE A 308 -12.34 20.39 -22.61
N ARG A 309 -12.27 20.65 -23.92
CA ARG A 309 -11.87 21.96 -24.45
C ARG A 309 -12.90 23.04 -24.13
N ASP A 310 -14.18 22.72 -24.21
CA ASP A 310 -15.31 23.60 -23.92
C ASP A 310 -15.52 23.82 -22.41
N ARG A 311 -14.87 23.04 -21.51
CA ARG A 311 -14.77 23.36 -20.06
C ARG A 311 -14.07 24.70 -19.79
N SER A 312 -13.34 25.23 -20.78
CA SER A 312 -12.89 26.62 -20.71
C SER A 312 -14.06 27.62 -20.66
N HIS A 313 -15.29 27.20 -20.94
CA HIS A 313 -16.52 28.01 -20.92
C HIS A 313 -17.62 27.50 -19.95
N ASP A 314 -17.77 26.20 -19.67
CA ASP A 314 -18.73 25.68 -18.66
C ASP A 314 -18.34 24.29 -18.07
N PRO A 315 -17.81 24.22 -16.83
CA PRO A 315 -17.36 22.99 -16.17
C PRO A 315 -18.46 22.00 -15.75
N GLU A 316 -19.71 22.45 -15.56
CA GLU A 316 -20.73 21.69 -14.83
C GLU A 316 -21.43 20.63 -15.71
N ALA A 317 -21.55 20.87 -17.02
CA ALA A 317 -22.34 20.02 -17.93
C ALA A 317 -21.71 18.64 -18.24
N VAL A 318 -20.38 18.52 -18.22
CA VAL A 318 -19.65 17.26 -18.54
C VAL A 318 -19.54 16.33 -17.33
N LEU A 319 -19.67 16.88 -16.13
CA LEU A 319 -19.45 16.19 -14.86
C LEU A 319 -20.70 15.49 -14.30
N GLN A 320 -21.91 15.92 -14.69
CA GLN A 320 -23.10 15.67 -13.85
C GLN A 320 -24.07 14.55 -14.27
N ALA A 321 -23.96 13.92 -15.46
CA ALA A 321 -24.93 12.89 -15.86
C ALA A 321 -24.48 11.44 -15.61
N ASP A 322 -23.18 11.16 -15.69
CA ASP A 322 -22.61 9.81 -15.60
C ASP A 322 -21.17 9.89 -15.06
N VAL A 323 -21.05 10.01 -13.74
CA VAL A 323 -19.74 10.10 -13.06
C VAL A 323 -18.87 8.86 -13.31
N PRO A 324 -19.40 7.61 -13.25
CA PRO A 324 -18.63 6.40 -13.54
C PRO A 324 -18.11 6.36 -14.98
N GLY A 325 -18.99 6.53 -15.97
CA GLY A 325 -18.57 6.49 -17.37
C GLY A 325 -17.70 7.68 -17.76
N SER A 326 -17.92 8.87 -17.19
CA SER A 326 -17.01 10.01 -17.41
C SER A 326 -15.61 9.74 -16.86
N MET A 327 -15.50 9.07 -15.71
CA MET A 327 -14.21 8.65 -15.17
C MET A 327 -13.51 7.63 -16.11
N GLY A 328 -14.26 6.64 -16.61
CA GLY A 328 -13.72 5.68 -17.57
C GLY A 328 -13.26 6.34 -18.88
N ARG A 329 -13.99 7.33 -19.38
CA ARG A 329 -13.64 8.08 -20.60
C ARG A 329 -12.40 8.96 -20.42
N LEU A 330 -12.26 9.63 -19.26
CA LEU A 330 -11.04 10.36 -18.91
C LEU A 330 -9.82 9.43 -18.92
N PHE A 331 -9.96 8.23 -18.37
CA PHE A 331 -8.89 7.24 -18.40
C PHE A 331 -8.61 6.71 -19.82
N ALA A 332 -9.65 6.50 -20.64
CA ALA A 332 -9.50 6.07 -22.03
C ALA A 332 -8.71 7.08 -22.88
N ILE A 333 -8.86 8.39 -22.61
CA ILE A 333 -8.06 9.45 -23.23
C ILE A 333 -6.57 9.25 -22.93
N LEU A 334 -6.21 8.94 -21.68
CA LEU A 334 -4.81 8.68 -21.32
C LEU A 334 -4.27 7.38 -21.93
N ALA A 335 -5.11 6.36 -22.06
CA ALA A 335 -4.70 5.06 -22.57
C ALA A 335 -4.50 5.02 -24.09
N SER A 336 -5.32 5.77 -24.85
CA SER A 336 -5.38 5.64 -26.32
C SER A 336 -5.81 6.91 -27.06
N GLY A 337 -6.05 8.00 -26.34
CA GLY A 337 -6.54 9.25 -26.90
C GLY A 337 -5.44 10.13 -27.51
N ASN A 338 -5.82 11.36 -27.85
CA ASN A 338 -4.88 12.35 -28.36
C ASN A 338 -4.00 12.88 -27.21
N PRO A 339 -2.65 12.84 -27.34
CA PRO A 339 -1.74 13.40 -26.34
C PRO A 339 -2.00 14.86 -25.95
N ALA A 340 -2.61 15.65 -26.84
CA ALA A 340 -2.99 17.03 -26.57
C ALA A 340 -4.04 17.18 -25.45
N ASP A 341 -4.90 16.16 -25.26
CA ASP A 341 -5.98 16.17 -24.27
C ASP A 341 -5.53 15.55 -22.90
N HIS A 342 -4.32 14.98 -22.82
CA HIS A 342 -3.81 14.33 -21.60
C HIS A 342 -3.71 15.26 -20.39
N PRO A 343 -3.20 16.52 -20.50
CA PRO A 343 -3.08 17.40 -19.34
C PRO A 343 -4.41 17.63 -18.63
N ASP A 344 -5.46 17.89 -19.41
CA ASP A 344 -6.81 18.16 -18.88
C ASP A 344 -7.42 16.89 -18.28
N ALA A 345 -7.24 15.73 -18.94
CA ALA A 345 -7.71 14.46 -18.41
C ALA A 345 -7.03 14.08 -17.08
N ILE A 346 -5.72 14.31 -16.95
CA ILE A 346 -4.97 14.09 -15.70
C ILE A 346 -5.47 15.03 -14.60
N TYR A 347 -5.62 16.32 -14.89
CA TYR A 347 -6.15 17.30 -13.93
C TYR A 347 -7.50 16.87 -13.38
N GLU A 348 -8.42 16.46 -14.25
CA GLU A 348 -9.76 16.03 -13.87
C GLU A 348 -9.78 14.75 -13.04
N ILE A 349 -8.95 13.77 -13.39
CA ILE A 349 -8.80 12.55 -12.60
C ILE A 349 -8.28 12.88 -11.19
N LEU A 350 -7.24 13.71 -11.09
CA LEU A 350 -6.63 14.06 -9.82
C LEU A 350 -7.56 14.91 -8.95
N SER A 351 -8.30 15.86 -9.54
CA SER A 351 -9.29 16.67 -8.82
C SER A 351 -10.42 15.81 -8.24
N ARG A 352 -10.95 14.85 -9.03
CA ARG A 352 -11.95 13.90 -8.55
C ARG A 352 -11.40 12.98 -7.46
N ALA A 353 -10.15 12.54 -7.60
CA ALA A 353 -9.48 11.74 -6.58
C ALA A 353 -9.30 12.53 -5.28
N GLU A 354 -8.93 13.81 -5.34
CA GLU A 354 -8.83 14.70 -4.18
C GLU A 354 -10.16 14.86 -3.45
N ALA A 355 -11.24 15.13 -4.18
CA ALA A 355 -12.59 15.22 -3.61
C ALA A 355 -13.04 13.94 -2.89
N ASN A 356 -12.44 12.79 -3.23
CA ASN A 356 -12.73 11.48 -2.64
C ASN A 356 -11.59 10.95 -1.75
N THR A 357 -10.66 11.80 -1.29
CA THR A 357 -9.53 11.42 -0.41
C THR A 357 -8.62 10.32 -0.97
N ALA A 358 -8.51 10.24 -2.30
CA ALA A 358 -7.72 9.26 -3.04
C ALA A 358 -6.60 9.90 -3.89
N PHE A 359 -6.27 11.17 -3.64
CA PHE A 359 -5.33 11.95 -4.45
C PHE A 359 -3.98 11.25 -4.60
N GLU A 360 -3.32 10.91 -3.49
CA GLU A 360 -1.99 10.30 -3.44
C GLU A 360 -1.96 8.99 -4.23
N ARG A 361 -3.00 8.17 -4.05
CA ARG A 361 -3.12 6.88 -4.73
C ARG A 361 -3.14 7.03 -6.26
N PHE A 362 -3.86 8.04 -6.76
CA PHE A 362 -3.97 8.31 -8.19
C PHE A 362 -2.80 9.10 -8.76
N ALA A 363 -2.24 10.04 -7.99
CA ALA A 363 -1.01 10.75 -8.34
C ALA A 363 0.18 9.78 -8.50
N GLY A 364 0.30 8.80 -7.60
CA GLY A 364 1.28 7.71 -7.71
C GLY A 364 1.06 6.85 -8.95
N MET A 365 -0.19 6.40 -9.19
CA MET A 365 -0.53 5.57 -10.36
C MET A 365 -0.24 6.29 -11.70
N LEU A 366 -0.50 7.60 -11.76
CA LEU A 366 -0.30 8.44 -12.94
C LEU A 366 1.08 9.10 -12.97
N SER A 367 2.01 8.68 -12.12
CA SER A 367 3.30 9.37 -11.94
C SER A 367 4.10 9.55 -13.24
N HIS A 368 4.11 8.53 -14.10
CA HIS A 368 4.71 8.57 -15.43
C HIS A 368 3.97 9.52 -16.38
N ASP A 369 2.64 9.43 -16.39
CA ASP A 369 1.77 10.26 -17.24
C ASP A 369 1.93 11.75 -16.89
N ILE A 370 2.01 12.08 -15.59
CA ILE A 370 2.26 13.43 -15.07
C ILE A 370 3.68 13.91 -15.43
N ALA A 371 4.70 13.04 -15.34
CA ALA A 371 6.08 13.40 -15.65
C ALA A 371 6.27 13.79 -17.12
N ALA A 372 5.45 13.23 -18.02
CA ALA A 372 5.48 13.55 -19.45
C ALA A 372 4.86 14.92 -19.79
N LEU A 373 4.11 15.54 -18.85
CA LEU A 373 3.43 16.81 -19.11
C LEU A 373 4.41 18.00 -19.05
N PRO A 374 4.35 18.95 -20.01
CA PRO A 374 5.11 20.18 -19.91
C PRO A 374 4.76 20.99 -18.66
N VAL A 375 5.76 21.45 -17.90
CA VAL A 375 5.55 22.19 -16.63
C VAL A 375 4.67 23.43 -16.82
N HIS A 376 4.82 24.15 -17.94
CA HIS A 376 3.98 25.32 -18.23
C HIS A 376 2.48 24.96 -18.34
N ARG A 377 2.14 23.77 -18.86
CA ARG A 377 0.74 23.30 -18.92
C ARG A 377 0.23 22.94 -17.54
N GLN A 378 1.04 22.25 -16.74
CA GLN A 378 0.70 21.93 -15.35
C GLN A 378 0.41 23.21 -14.54
N MET A 379 1.24 24.24 -14.71
CA MET A 379 1.06 25.56 -14.08
C MET A 379 -0.21 26.29 -14.54
N GLN A 380 -0.55 26.21 -15.82
CA GLN A 380 -1.75 26.85 -16.39
C GLN A 380 -3.04 26.21 -15.90
N LEU A 381 -3.03 24.91 -15.63
CA LEU A 381 -4.20 24.18 -15.14
C LEU A 381 -4.41 24.41 -13.65
N ASP A 382 -3.46 23.96 -12.82
CA ASP A 382 -3.56 24.07 -11.37
C ASP A 382 -2.19 23.82 -10.70
N LEU A 383 -1.43 24.88 -10.48
CA LEU A 383 -0.11 24.77 -9.87
C LEU A 383 -0.14 24.10 -8.48
N PRO A 384 -1.02 24.46 -7.52
CA PRO A 384 -1.12 23.73 -6.25
C PRO A 384 -1.29 22.22 -6.40
N LEU A 385 -2.22 21.78 -7.26
CA LEU A 385 -2.51 20.36 -7.47
C LEU A 385 -1.29 19.61 -8.05
N PHE A 386 -0.65 20.16 -9.08
CA PHE A 386 0.53 19.53 -9.68
C PHE A 386 1.79 19.66 -8.81
N ALA A 387 1.91 20.70 -7.99
CA ALA A 387 2.95 20.82 -6.98
C ALA A 387 2.83 19.71 -5.92
N ARG A 388 1.62 19.39 -5.46
CA ARG A 388 1.38 18.25 -4.56
C ARG A 388 1.75 16.93 -5.24
N ALA A 389 1.32 16.71 -6.49
CA ALA A 389 1.72 15.50 -7.24
C ALA A 389 3.25 15.42 -7.48
N ALA A 390 3.95 16.54 -7.61
CA ALA A 390 5.40 16.58 -7.70
C ALA A 390 6.09 16.26 -6.36
N LEU A 391 5.50 16.67 -5.22
CA LEU A 391 5.98 16.28 -3.89
C LEU A 391 5.94 14.76 -3.70
N GLU A 392 4.81 14.13 -4.02
CA GLU A 392 4.65 12.66 -3.96
C GLU A 392 5.72 11.92 -4.77
N ARG A 393 6.04 12.44 -5.96
CA ARG A 393 7.04 11.88 -6.86
C ARG A 393 8.48 12.29 -6.53
N ARG A 394 8.68 13.13 -5.50
CA ARG A 394 9.95 13.78 -5.14
C ARG A 394 10.62 14.46 -6.35
N ASP A 395 9.81 15.06 -7.23
CA ASP A 395 10.24 15.64 -8.51
C ASP A 395 10.86 17.03 -8.29
N SER A 396 12.13 17.06 -7.88
CA SER A 396 12.87 18.31 -7.73
C SER A 396 13.04 19.08 -9.05
N GLY A 397 12.95 18.38 -10.20
CA GLY A 397 13.03 18.98 -11.52
C GLY A 397 11.84 19.90 -11.81
N PHE A 398 10.63 19.43 -11.51
CA PHE A 398 9.41 20.22 -11.60
C PHE A 398 9.53 21.53 -10.83
N PHE A 399 9.88 21.48 -9.53
CA PHE A 399 9.94 22.70 -8.71
C PHE A 399 10.98 23.70 -9.20
N ARG A 400 12.14 23.23 -9.71
CA ARG A 400 13.13 24.12 -10.31
C ARG A 400 12.58 24.85 -11.53
N GLN A 401 11.88 24.13 -12.40
CA GLN A 401 11.27 24.72 -13.60
C GLN A 401 10.16 25.71 -13.25
N VAL A 402 9.33 25.41 -12.24
CA VAL A 402 8.28 26.33 -11.77
C VAL A 402 8.88 27.62 -11.20
N VAL A 403 9.91 27.54 -10.35
CA VAL A 403 10.55 28.74 -9.78
C VAL A 403 11.13 29.64 -10.86
N LEU A 404 11.77 29.06 -11.89
CA LEU A 404 12.27 29.78 -13.05
C LEU A 404 11.14 30.41 -13.88
N ALA A 405 10.02 29.71 -14.04
CA ALA A 405 8.87 30.20 -14.79
C ALA A 405 8.10 31.32 -14.06
N LEU A 406 8.17 31.36 -12.72
CA LEU A 406 7.50 32.38 -11.90
C LEU A 406 8.31 33.68 -11.74
N ASP A 407 9.53 33.74 -12.27
CA ASP A 407 10.52 34.80 -11.98
C ASP A 407 9.94 36.22 -12.01
N GLY A 408 9.80 36.83 -10.83
CA GLY A 408 9.29 38.19 -10.64
C GLY A 408 7.76 38.39 -10.74
N HIS A 409 6.98 37.40 -11.16
CA HIS A 409 5.54 37.55 -11.40
C HIS A 409 4.66 37.26 -10.18
N ASN A 410 5.07 36.35 -9.29
CA ASN A 410 4.33 36.01 -8.07
C ASN A 410 5.29 35.57 -6.94
N VAL A 411 5.87 36.55 -6.25
CA VAL A 411 6.91 36.34 -5.23
C VAL A 411 6.45 35.43 -4.08
N PRO A 412 5.23 35.57 -3.50
CA PRO A 412 4.77 34.67 -2.45
C PRO A 412 4.65 33.21 -2.91
N GLN A 413 4.12 32.98 -4.12
CA GLN A 413 3.98 31.62 -4.65
C GLN A 413 5.34 31.00 -4.99
N GLN A 414 6.26 31.80 -5.55
CA GLN A 414 7.64 31.38 -5.80
C GLN A 414 8.36 30.97 -4.51
N ALA A 415 8.16 31.70 -3.40
CA ALA A 415 8.72 31.37 -2.10
C ALA A 415 8.18 30.04 -1.54
N ARG A 416 6.86 29.80 -1.65
CA ARG A 416 6.23 28.54 -1.21
C ARG A 416 6.75 27.33 -2.00
N ILE A 417 6.89 27.47 -3.32
CA ILE A 417 7.44 26.43 -4.19
C ILE A 417 8.93 26.19 -3.88
N ALA A 418 9.70 27.24 -3.62
CA ALA A 418 11.10 27.12 -3.23
C ALA A 418 11.27 26.37 -1.89
N LEU A 419 10.39 26.64 -0.92
CA LEU A 419 10.36 25.91 0.36
C LEU A 419 10.06 24.41 0.16
N ALA A 420 9.07 24.08 -0.67
CA ALA A 420 8.75 22.70 -1.02
C ALA A 420 9.96 21.97 -1.66
N ALA A 421 10.68 22.62 -2.57
CA ALA A 421 11.88 22.07 -3.18
C ALA A 421 13.02 21.84 -2.17
N ALA A 422 13.19 22.76 -1.22
CA ALA A 422 14.20 22.66 -0.17
C ALA A 422 13.91 21.49 0.78
N ALA A 423 12.65 21.27 1.15
CA ALA A 423 12.21 20.15 1.99
C ALA A 423 12.53 18.78 1.37
N LEU A 424 12.58 18.67 0.04
CA LEU A 424 12.95 17.44 -0.68
C LEU A 424 14.47 17.18 -0.72
N GLY A 425 15.29 17.92 0.04
CA GLY A 425 16.74 17.71 0.14
C GLY A 425 17.54 18.14 -1.10
N ASN A 426 16.87 18.65 -2.13
CA ASN A 426 17.47 19.16 -3.37
C ASN A 426 17.36 20.68 -3.45
N GLY A 427 17.71 21.36 -2.34
CA GLY A 427 17.77 22.82 -2.27
C GLY A 427 18.52 23.38 -3.48
N PHE A 428 17.99 24.44 -4.09
CA PHE A 428 18.58 25.11 -5.23
C PHE A 428 20.07 25.37 -4.97
N PRO A 429 21.02 24.68 -5.64
CA PRO A 429 22.41 24.65 -5.21
C PRO A 429 23.16 25.98 -5.42
N ALA A 430 22.50 27.06 -5.82
CA ALA A 430 23.17 28.32 -6.19
C ALA A 430 22.28 29.59 -6.14
N GLY A 431 21.31 29.72 -5.23
CA GLY A 431 20.47 30.93 -5.19
C GLY A 431 20.07 31.38 -3.79
N GLY A 432 20.01 32.70 -3.57
CA GLY A 432 19.56 33.34 -2.32
C GLY A 432 18.13 33.00 -1.85
N LEU A 433 17.43 32.13 -2.58
CA LEU A 433 16.12 31.57 -2.22
C LEU A 433 16.19 30.57 -1.05
N ALA A 434 17.33 29.90 -0.83
CA ALA A 434 17.47 28.91 0.26
C ALA A 434 18.01 29.53 1.57
N ALA A 435 18.72 30.66 1.49
CA ALA A 435 19.39 31.29 2.62
C ALA A 435 18.51 32.24 3.45
N ASP A 436 17.27 32.49 3.00
CA ASP A 436 16.40 33.57 3.47
C ASP A 436 14.96 33.10 3.75
N ILE A 437 14.79 31.85 4.18
CA ILE A 437 13.46 31.26 4.44
C ILE A 437 12.78 31.95 5.64
N ASP A 438 13.51 32.17 6.74
CA ASP A 438 12.95 32.73 7.97
C ASP A 438 12.51 34.19 7.79
N THR A 439 13.30 35.00 7.08
CA THR A 439 12.97 36.42 6.82
C THR A 439 11.76 36.57 5.90
N ARG A 440 11.55 35.64 4.97
CA ARG A 440 10.44 35.68 4.01
C ARG A 440 9.12 35.21 4.59
N LEU A 441 9.13 34.23 5.49
CA LEU A 441 7.94 33.80 6.22
C LEU A 441 7.48 34.86 7.24
N ALA A 442 8.42 35.65 7.80
CA ALA A 442 8.11 36.75 8.71
C ALA A 442 7.50 37.99 8.01
N GLY A 443 7.59 38.11 6.68
CA GLY A 443 7.11 39.27 5.92
C GLY A 443 5.58 39.37 5.76
N ASP A 444 4.84 38.28 5.99
CA ASP A 444 3.38 38.21 5.75
C ASP A 444 2.52 38.69 6.95
N GLU A 445 3.11 38.97 8.12
CA GLU A 445 2.34 39.44 9.29
C GLU A 445 1.90 40.92 9.21
N ASN A 446 2.44 41.70 8.27
CA ASN A 446 2.19 43.15 8.18
C ASN A 446 1.24 43.59 7.06
N SER A 447 0.47 42.67 6.46
CA SER A 447 -0.51 43.01 5.40
C SER A 447 -1.85 42.29 5.55
N ARG A 448 -2.45 42.42 6.75
CA ARG A 448 -3.89 42.20 6.96
C ARG A 448 -4.64 43.52 7.16
#